data_AF-A0A966MWY6-F1
#
_entry.id   AF-A0A966MWY6-F1
#
_cell.length_a   1.000
_cell.length_b   1.000
_cell.length_c   1.000
_cell.angle_alpha   90.00
_cell.angle_beta   90.00
_cell.angle_gamma   90.00
#
_symmetry.space_group_name_H-M   'P 1'
#
loop_
_entity.id
_entity.type
_entity.pdbx_description
1 polymer ?
#
loop_
_entity_poly.entity_id
_entity_poly.type
_entity_poly.pdbx_seq_one_letter_code
_entity_poly.pdbx_strand_id
1 'polypeptide(L)'
;MMAAPGGARVAALQAQSSPPASSRALRHGFAVDRLARIDSMLEDAVQREEIGGLVALVLRDDAVVYQKAVGWRDRESRVPMTTNTLFRIASQTKALTSAAVLMLMEEGMPAKLRRERPAASCQELPPRDCSSPP
;
A
#
# COMPACT_ATOMS: atom_id res chain seq x y z
N MET A 1 51.52 47.76 -39.75
CA MET A 1 51.01 46.66 -40.60
C MET A 1 51.13 45.37 -39.79
N MET A 2 50.24 45.15 -38.81
CA MET A 2 49.11 44.19 -38.85
C MET A 2 49.51 42.73 -39.19
N ALA A 3 49.54 41.86 -38.18
CA ALA A 3 49.26 40.41 -38.25
C ALA A 3 49.08 39.83 -36.82
N ALA A 4 48.04 39.02 -36.63
CA ALA A 4 47.51 38.51 -35.35
C ALA A 4 48.33 37.33 -34.74
N PRO A 5 47.97 36.78 -33.56
CA PRO A 5 46.89 35.78 -33.54
C PRO A 5 45.93 35.84 -32.34
N GLY A 6 44.77 35.20 -32.56
CA GLY A 6 43.62 35.17 -31.66
C GLY A 6 43.87 34.46 -30.33
N GLY A 7 43.42 35.10 -29.26
CA GLY A 7 43.23 34.44 -27.97
C GLY A 7 41.93 33.64 -28.00
N ALA A 8 42.04 32.32 -28.04
CA ALA A 8 40.90 31.44 -27.86
C ALA A 8 40.29 31.67 -26.47
N ARG A 9 39.05 32.17 -26.42
CA ARG A 9 38.28 32.26 -25.18
C ARG A 9 37.89 30.85 -24.77
N VAL A 10 38.50 30.34 -23.70
CA VAL A 10 38.01 29.14 -23.03
C VAL A 10 36.67 29.51 -22.39
N ALA A 11 35.59 28.97 -22.95
CA ALA A 11 34.27 29.04 -22.35
C ALA A 11 34.36 28.38 -20.96
N ALA A 12 34.15 29.15 -19.91
CA ALA A 12 33.98 28.61 -18.58
C ALA A 12 32.75 27.70 -18.60
N LEU A 13 32.99 26.39 -18.60
CA LEU A 13 31.99 25.38 -18.32
C LEU A 13 31.52 25.64 -16.88
N GLN A 14 30.45 26.41 -16.73
CA GLN A 14 29.79 26.59 -15.44
C GLN A 14 29.24 25.23 -15.04
N ALA A 15 29.99 24.53 -14.19
CA ALA A 15 29.49 23.42 -13.41
C ALA A 15 28.37 23.96 -12.51
N GLN A 16 27.13 23.79 -12.95
CA GLN A 16 25.96 24.03 -12.11
C GLN A 16 25.96 22.95 -11.03
N SER A 17 26.60 23.26 -9.91
CA SER A 17 26.55 22.44 -8.70
C SER A 17 25.13 22.49 -8.14
N SER A 18 24.41 21.38 -8.26
CA SER A 18 23.18 21.15 -7.49
C SER A 18 23.43 21.44 -6.00
N PRO A 19 22.50 22.13 -5.30
CA PRO A 19 22.67 22.39 -3.88
C PRO A 19 22.74 21.07 -3.08
N PRO A 20 23.49 21.04 -1.97
CA PRO A 20 23.66 19.84 -1.16
C PRO A 20 22.31 19.41 -0.58
N ALA A 21 22.04 18.11 -0.63
CA ALA A 21 20.83 17.44 -0.14
C ALA A 21 20.70 17.44 1.41
N SER A 22 20.98 18.56 2.09
CA SER A 22 21.25 18.63 3.52
C SER A 22 20.08 19.10 4.40
N SER A 23 18.89 19.33 3.85
CA SER A 23 17.70 19.63 4.67
C SER A 23 16.44 19.04 4.07
N ARG A 24 16.49 17.76 3.72
CA ARG A 24 15.27 17.07 3.32
C ARG A 24 14.40 16.88 4.55
N ALA A 25 13.22 17.51 4.58
CA ALA A 25 12.28 17.32 5.67
C ALA A 25 11.98 15.82 5.80
N LEU A 26 12.17 15.28 7.01
CA LEU A 26 11.88 13.89 7.34
C LEU A 26 10.66 13.83 8.27
N ARG A 27 9.73 12.92 7.98
CA ARG A 27 8.63 12.53 8.87
C ARG A 27 8.83 11.09 9.26
N HIS A 28 9.11 10.81 10.53
CA HIS A 28 9.40 9.45 11.03
C HIS A 28 10.41 8.70 10.14
N GLY A 29 11.52 9.36 9.77
CA GLY A 29 12.55 8.77 8.91
C GLY A 29 12.17 8.63 7.42
N PHE A 30 10.99 9.06 6.99
CA PHE A 30 10.61 9.16 5.58
C PHE A 30 10.83 10.56 5.04
N ALA A 31 11.42 10.65 3.85
CA ALA A 31 11.55 11.90 3.12
C ALA A 31 10.17 12.41 2.66
N VAL A 32 9.83 13.63 3.04
CA VAL A 32 8.53 14.24 2.72
C VAL A 32 8.27 14.29 1.22
N ASP A 33 9.24 14.69 0.39
CA ASP A 33 9.03 14.73 -1.06
C ASP A 33 8.98 13.34 -1.71
N ARG A 34 9.36 12.26 -1.01
CA ARG A 34 9.10 10.90 -1.50
C ARG A 34 7.68 10.46 -1.16
N LEU A 35 7.18 10.82 0.03
CA LEU A 35 5.77 10.56 0.37
C LEU A 35 4.84 11.28 -0.62
N ALA A 36 5.15 12.52 -1.00
CA ALA A 36 4.37 13.27 -1.98
C ALA A 36 4.30 12.63 -3.38
N ARG A 37 5.23 11.72 -3.73
CA ARG A 37 5.15 10.98 -5.00
C ARG A 37 4.05 9.93 -4.99
N ILE A 38 3.68 9.45 -3.80
CA ILE A 38 2.60 8.49 -3.64
C ILE A 38 1.30 9.15 -4.11
N ASP A 39 1.04 10.40 -3.72
CA ASP A 39 -0.12 11.18 -4.17
C ASP A 39 -0.33 11.11 -5.68
N SER A 40 0.71 11.47 -6.45
CA SER A 40 0.65 11.46 -7.91
C SER A 40 0.38 10.06 -8.46
N MET A 41 1.04 9.03 -7.90
CA MET A 41 0.82 7.65 -8.34
C MET A 41 -0.64 7.19 -8.10
N LEU A 42 -1.22 7.56 -6.95
CA LEU A 42 -2.60 7.19 -6.61
C LEU A 42 -3.62 7.94 -7.47
N GLU A 43 -3.38 9.23 -7.70
CA GLU A 43 -4.20 10.08 -8.56
C GLU A 43 -4.15 9.61 -10.03
N ASP A 44 -2.97 9.26 -10.52
CA ASP A 44 -2.78 8.74 -11.87
C ASP A 44 -3.54 7.42 -12.08
N ALA A 45 -3.49 6.50 -11.11
CA ALA A 45 -4.19 5.22 -11.21
C ALA A 45 -5.71 5.38 -11.27
N VAL A 46 -6.26 6.37 -10.55
CA VAL A 46 -7.69 6.71 -10.63
C VAL A 46 -8.02 7.41 -11.96
N GLN A 47 -7.17 8.34 -12.41
CA GLN A 47 -7.35 9.05 -13.69
C GLN A 47 -7.27 8.13 -14.91
N ARG A 48 -6.43 7.09 -14.86
CA ARG A 48 -6.32 6.04 -15.88
C ARG A 48 -7.46 5.02 -15.82
N GLU A 49 -8.39 5.21 -14.90
CA GLU A 49 -9.53 4.32 -14.65
C GLU A 49 -9.17 2.87 -14.28
N GLU A 50 -7.91 2.60 -13.92
CA GLU A 50 -7.46 1.28 -13.49
C GLU A 50 -8.14 0.85 -12.18
N ILE A 51 -8.48 1.82 -11.32
CA ILE A 51 -9.14 1.63 -10.04
C ILE A 51 -10.19 2.71 -9.76
N GLY A 52 -11.32 2.28 -9.17
CA GLY A 52 -12.46 3.14 -8.84
C GLY A 52 -12.14 4.26 -7.86
N GLY A 53 -11.43 3.88 -6.81
CA GLY A 53 -10.94 4.69 -5.72
C GLY A 53 -10.19 3.81 -4.73
N LEU A 54 -9.42 4.41 -3.85
CA LEU A 54 -8.53 3.71 -2.93
C LEU A 54 -8.25 4.54 -1.68
N VAL A 55 -7.75 3.87 -0.65
CA VAL A 55 -7.15 4.50 0.53
C VAL A 55 -5.76 3.92 0.72
N ALA A 56 -4.77 4.78 0.91
CA ALA A 56 -3.40 4.41 1.22
C ALA A 56 -3.05 4.86 2.64
N LEU A 57 -2.34 4.00 3.37
CA LEU A 57 -1.89 4.23 4.74
C LEU A 57 -0.45 3.73 4.89
N VAL A 58 0.40 4.56 5.48
CA VAL A 58 1.76 4.18 5.90
C VAL A 58 1.89 4.45 7.39
N LEU A 59 2.31 3.43 8.13
CA LEU A 59 2.50 3.44 9.58
C LEU A 59 3.98 3.18 9.88
N ARG A 60 4.52 3.90 10.86
CA ARG A 60 5.86 3.64 11.40
C ARG A 60 5.95 4.10 12.84
N ASP A 61 6.52 3.25 13.70
CA ASP A 61 6.72 3.52 15.12
C ASP A 61 5.41 4.01 15.77
N ASP A 62 4.31 3.30 15.50
CA ASP A 62 2.94 3.57 15.94
C ASP A 62 2.34 4.92 15.49
N ALA A 63 3.01 5.63 14.58
CA ALA A 63 2.52 6.87 14.00
C ALA A 63 2.08 6.70 12.55
N VAL A 64 0.97 7.34 12.20
CA VAL A 64 0.55 7.49 10.79
C VAL A 64 1.43 8.53 10.13
N VAL A 65 2.27 8.09 9.19
CA VAL A 65 3.21 8.98 8.48
C VAL A 65 2.64 9.50 7.16
N TYR A 66 1.66 8.78 6.61
CA TYR A 66 0.94 9.14 5.41
C TYR A 66 -0.43 8.44 5.40
N GLN A 67 -1.49 9.18 5.09
CA GLN A 67 -2.83 8.64 4.89
C GLN A 67 -3.56 9.49 3.86
N LYS A 68 -4.08 8.88 2.79
CA LYS A 68 -4.82 9.59 1.74
C LYS A 68 -5.89 8.70 1.12
N ALA A 69 -7.03 9.29 0.79
CA ALA A 69 -8.10 8.68 0.01
C ALA A 69 -8.21 9.39 -1.34
N VAL A 70 -8.37 8.63 -2.43
CA VAL A 70 -8.45 9.15 -3.80
C VAL A 70 -9.55 8.43 -4.57
N GLY A 71 -10.24 9.14 -5.46
CA GLY A 71 -11.28 8.59 -6.33
C GLY A 71 -12.64 8.46 -5.65
N TRP A 72 -13.40 7.46 -6.08
CA TRP A 72 -14.81 7.32 -5.73
C TRP A 72 -15.07 6.02 -4.98
N ARG A 73 -15.86 6.09 -3.91
CA ARG A 73 -16.46 4.91 -3.27
C ARG A 73 -17.52 4.30 -4.17
N ASP A 74 -18.28 5.17 -4.83
CA ASP A 74 -19.28 4.82 -5.83
C ASP A 74 -19.24 5.90 -6.92
N ARG A 75 -18.92 5.48 -8.14
CA ARG A 75 -18.80 6.38 -9.30
C ARG A 75 -20.16 6.81 -9.84
N GLU A 76 -21.17 5.95 -9.78
CA GLU A 76 -22.49 6.22 -10.35
C GLU A 76 -23.26 7.21 -9.47
N SER A 77 -23.24 6.99 -8.15
CA SER A 77 -23.84 7.92 -7.18
C SER A 77 -22.94 9.10 -6.83
N ARG A 78 -21.75 9.20 -7.46
CA ARG A 78 -20.75 10.26 -7.26
C ARG A 78 -20.37 10.45 -5.78
N VAL A 79 -20.19 9.34 -5.07
CA VAL A 79 -19.78 9.38 -3.66
C VAL A 79 -18.26 9.29 -3.57
N PRO A 80 -17.58 10.33 -3.03
CA PRO A 80 -16.12 10.34 -2.94
C PRO A 80 -15.60 9.28 -1.99
N MET A 81 -14.36 8.84 -2.24
CA MET A 81 -13.64 7.98 -1.33
C MET A 81 -13.23 8.74 -0.07
N THR A 82 -13.30 8.10 1.09
CA THR A 82 -12.86 8.66 2.38
C THR A 82 -11.93 7.66 3.07
N THR A 83 -11.10 8.14 4.00
CA THR A 83 -10.18 7.28 4.77
C THR A 83 -10.90 6.27 5.67
N ASN A 84 -12.18 6.51 5.97
CA ASN A 84 -13.03 5.66 6.80
C ASN A 84 -14.00 4.79 5.98
N THR A 85 -13.84 4.74 4.65
CA THR A 85 -14.65 3.87 3.80
C THR A 85 -14.40 2.40 4.15
N LEU A 86 -15.46 1.62 4.30
CA LEU A 86 -15.37 0.18 4.54
C LEU A 86 -15.10 -0.57 3.23
N PHE A 87 -14.12 -1.48 3.27
CA PHE A 87 -13.76 -2.34 2.15
C PHE A 87 -13.98 -3.81 2.48
N ARG A 88 -14.36 -4.59 1.46
CA ARG A 88 -14.34 -6.05 1.56
C ARG A 88 -12.91 -6.55 1.33
N ILE A 89 -12.21 -6.88 2.41
CA ILE A 89 -10.78 -7.27 2.38
C ILE A 89 -10.52 -8.71 1.90
N ALA A 90 -11.58 -9.52 1.73
CA ALA A 90 -11.54 -10.88 1.17
C ALA A 90 -10.41 -11.75 1.77
N SER A 91 -9.49 -12.24 0.94
CA SER A 91 -8.44 -13.17 1.39
C SER A 91 -7.45 -12.56 2.38
N GLN A 92 -7.42 -11.24 2.54
CA GLN A 92 -6.57 -10.59 3.57
C GLN A 92 -6.97 -11.01 4.99
N THR A 93 -8.21 -11.47 5.20
CA THR A 93 -8.67 -12.06 6.46
C THR A 93 -7.80 -13.24 6.90
N LYS A 94 -7.16 -13.97 5.97
CA LYS A 94 -6.27 -15.09 6.30
C LYS A 94 -5.11 -14.68 7.21
N ALA A 95 -4.53 -13.51 7.00
CA ALA A 95 -3.44 -13.02 7.85
C ALA A 95 -3.91 -12.87 9.32
N LEU A 96 -5.12 -12.33 9.52
CA LEU A 96 -5.71 -12.21 10.86
C LEU A 96 -6.01 -13.59 11.47
N THR A 97 -6.62 -14.49 10.71
CA THR A 97 -6.94 -15.84 11.21
C THR A 97 -5.69 -16.62 11.57
N SER A 98 -4.64 -16.55 10.74
CA SER A 98 -3.36 -17.20 11.02
C SER A 98 -2.71 -16.64 12.28
N ALA A 99 -2.70 -15.32 12.46
CA ALA A 99 -2.18 -14.70 13.70
C ALA A 99 -2.97 -15.17 14.93
N ALA A 100 -4.30 -15.23 14.85
CA ALA A 100 -5.13 -15.74 15.96
C ALA A 100 -4.82 -17.20 16.30
N VAL A 101 -4.63 -18.05 15.29
CA VAL A 101 -4.26 -19.46 15.51
C VAL A 101 -2.88 -19.58 16.15
N LEU A 102 -1.91 -18.75 15.75
CA LEU A 102 -0.57 -18.77 16.33
C LEU A 102 -0.57 -18.30 17.79
N MET A 103 -1.31 -17.24 18.13
CA MET A 103 -1.48 -16.81 19.53
C MET A 103 -2.09 -17.94 20.39
N LEU A 104 -3.12 -18.62 19.89
CA LEU A 104 -3.72 -19.78 20.59
C LEU A 104 -2.76 -20.97 20.71
N MET A 105 -1.80 -21.10 19.81
CA MET A 105 -0.78 -22.15 19.87
C MET A 105 0.26 -21.86 20.97
N GLU A 106 0.63 -20.60 21.15
CA GLU A 106 1.53 -20.13 22.20
C GLU A 106 0.89 -20.19 23.60
N GLU A 107 -0.39 -19.81 23.72
CA GLU A 107 -1.14 -19.83 24.99
C GLU A 107 -1.47 -21.25 25.51
N GLY A 108 -1.16 -22.28 24.71
CA GLY A 108 -1.51 -23.67 25.00
C GLY A 108 -2.86 -24.03 24.38
N MET A 109 -2.81 -24.66 23.20
CA MET A 109 -4.01 -25.09 22.46
C MET A 109 -5.00 -25.81 23.36
N PRO A 110 -6.28 -25.40 23.41
CA PRO A 110 -7.30 -26.14 24.13
C PRO A 110 -7.39 -27.56 23.56
N ALA A 111 -7.48 -28.57 24.44
CA ALA A 111 -7.42 -30.00 24.09
C ALA A 111 -8.38 -30.44 22.96
N LYS A 112 -9.44 -29.65 22.68
CA LYS A 112 -10.39 -29.85 21.58
C LYS A 112 -9.83 -29.56 20.18
N LEU A 113 -8.83 -28.68 20.04
CA LEU A 113 -8.13 -28.41 18.77
C LEU A 113 -6.85 -29.25 18.59
N ARG A 114 -6.38 -29.90 19.66
CA ARG A 114 -5.13 -30.68 19.66
C ARG A 114 -5.23 -32.03 18.94
N ARG A 115 -6.44 -32.55 18.76
CA ARG A 115 -6.65 -33.66 17.83
C ARG A 115 -6.62 -33.06 16.43
N GLU A 116 -5.54 -33.33 15.70
CA GLU A 116 -5.57 -33.35 14.24
C GLU A 116 -6.59 -34.40 13.80
N ARG A 117 -7.88 -34.06 13.93
CA ARG A 117 -8.84 -34.63 13.01
C ARG A 117 -8.48 -33.99 11.68
N PRO A 118 -8.19 -34.79 10.64
CA PRO A 118 -8.26 -34.29 9.28
C PRO A 118 -9.52 -33.44 9.19
N ALA A 119 -9.46 -32.28 8.53
CA ALA A 119 -10.68 -31.62 8.12
C ALA A 119 -11.52 -32.70 7.45
N ALA A 120 -12.66 -33.04 8.06
CA ALA A 120 -13.41 -34.27 7.79
C ALA A 120 -13.35 -34.50 6.29
N SER A 121 -12.77 -35.63 5.88
CA SER A 121 -12.71 -35.98 4.47
C SER A 121 -14.13 -35.83 3.93
N CYS A 122 -14.32 -35.40 2.68
CA CYS A 122 -15.66 -35.33 2.09
C CYS A 122 -16.44 -36.66 2.19
N GLN A 123 -15.76 -37.77 2.51
CA GLN A 123 -16.33 -39.08 2.82
C GLN A 123 -17.00 -39.19 4.20
N GLU A 124 -16.67 -38.33 5.16
CA GLU A 124 -17.22 -38.35 6.53
C GLU A 124 -18.40 -37.39 6.70
N LEU A 125 -18.69 -36.54 5.71
CA LEU A 125 -19.88 -35.70 5.72
C LEU A 125 -21.07 -36.55 5.25
N PRO A 126 -22.22 -36.51 5.97
CA PRO A 126 -23.43 -37.13 5.46
C PRO A 126 -23.75 -36.53 4.08
N PRO A 127 -24.31 -37.33 3.14
CA PRO A 127 -24.64 -36.85 1.82
C PRO A 127 -25.49 -35.58 1.93
N ARG A 128 -25.01 -34.47 1.36
CA ARG A 128 -25.80 -33.25 1.30
C ARG A 128 -26.98 -33.53 0.38
N ASP A 129 -28.18 -33.46 0.94
CA ASP A 129 -29.41 -33.55 0.17
C ASP A 129 -29.55 -32.31 -0.72
N CYS A 130 -29.23 -32.45 -2.00
CA CYS A 130 -29.31 -31.37 -2.99
C CYS A 130 -30.76 -31.01 -3.39
N SER A 131 -31.78 -31.60 -2.75
CA SER A 131 -33.19 -31.33 -3.05
C SER A 131 -33.80 -30.13 -2.32
N SER A 132 -33.05 -29.50 -1.40
CA SER A 132 -33.52 -28.31 -0.67
C SER A 132 -33.00 -27.01 -1.33
N PRO A 133 -33.89 -26.12 -1.82
CA PRO A 133 -33.49 -24.81 -2.33
C PRO A 133 -33.02 -23.89 -1.17
N PRO A 134 -32.20 -22.86 -1.48
CA PRO A 134 -31.55 -21.99 -0.49
C PRO A 134 -32.53 -21.15 0.34
#